data_AF-A0AAD6BRV5-F1
#
_entry.id   AF-A0AAD6BRV5-F1
#
_cell.length_a   1.000
_cell.length_b   1.000
_cell.length_c   1.000
_cell.angle_alpha   90.00
_cell.angle_beta   90.00
_cell.angle_gamma   90.00
#
_symmetry.space_group_name_H-M   'P 1'
#
loop_
_entity.id
_entity.type
_entity.pdbx_description
1 polymer ?
#
loop_
_entity_poly.entity_id
_entity_poly.type
_entity_poly.pdbx_seq_one_letter_code
_entity_poly.pdbx_strand_id
1 'polypeptide(L)'
;MTKLRPKAESQGEGPDGGYGWVLVGALFVSTSLVFGLMRSLGIFFVEFVQYFDESAQAISWISSTGLAAQQFFSPLGAALCNAYDTRWVVMTGGCLAALGLILASQATCLVHLYLTMGVISGLGWGLVFTPMVATVMANFTRRRTLVLGLAFSSIGLSSFAFNPLFQLLVELYTWRGALLILGGLSLNIVPCGALIGPQRRSKAPAKVVSESGVSCASFLQRASSYLELPLLFERPYITYTLAISLLNVGYFVPYFHLVAHSRQVGFSEYQAAFVMSAAGATDILGRIASGWFSDLGHFRLIHLLSVWTTLAGVFIMLLPVSSLSGSYAALMVISLLYGFCSGALTSLVFAVVPMIVGVERMMGALGLLQLIESGAGLLGAPLSGLLKDITGDYTASFMVAGGFVVLGTLTMVTLPHYFSRKDPPPPKSLSPEDPDKGLHAELEQMHSSPSDMNDLTGEVTNNRLPEDTYS
;
A
#
# COMPACT_ATOMS: atom_id res chain seq x y z
N MET A 1 -52.29 24.65 7.19
CA MET A 1 -50.97 24.32 7.79
C MET A 1 -50.74 22.83 7.68
N THR A 2 -50.16 22.39 6.57
CA THR A 2 -49.85 20.98 6.31
C THR A 2 -48.36 20.77 6.59
N LYS A 3 -48.04 20.21 7.76
CA LYS A 3 -46.66 19.81 8.10
C LYS A 3 -46.27 18.64 7.21
N LEU A 4 -45.50 18.91 6.16
CA LEU A 4 -44.77 17.90 5.41
C LEU A 4 -43.80 17.20 6.36
N ARG A 5 -43.99 15.90 6.57
CA ARG A 5 -43.03 15.03 7.26
C ARG A 5 -41.68 15.10 6.51
N PRO A 6 -40.54 15.27 7.20
CA PRO A 6 -39.25 15.09 6.56
C PRO A 6 -39.14 13.63 6.09
N LYS A 7 -38.74 13.49 4.82
CA LYS A 7 -38.50 12.23 4.13
C LYS A 7 -37.48 11.44 4.95
N ALA A 8 -37.84 10.24 5.39
CA ALA A 8 -36.98 9.35 6.14
C ALA A 8 -35.63 9.21 5.41
N GLU A 9 -34.57 9.71 6.04
CA GLU A 9 -33.20 9.45 5.63
C GLU A 9 -33.00 7.94 5.65
N SER A 10 -32.52 7.39 4.54
CA SER A 10 -32.06 6.01 4.47
C SER A 10 -30.99 5.83 5.54
N GLN A 11 -31.34 5.14 6.63
CA GLN A 11 -30.40 4.59 7.58
C GLN A 11 -29.47 3.67 6.81
N GLY A 12 -28.30 4.18 6.43
CA GLY A 12 -27.27 3.41 5.75
C GLY A 12 -26.80 2.30 6.68
N GLU A 13 -26.79 1.07 6.18
CA GLU A 13 -26.12 -0.06 6.79
C GLU A 13 -24.73 0.37 7.30
N GLY A 14 -24.34 -0.11 8.48
CA GLY A 14 -23.07 0.25 9.11
C GLY A 14 -21.85 0.02 8.18
N PRO A 15 -20.68 0.56 8.53
CA PRO A 15 -19.50 0.65 7.67
C PRO A 15 -18.78 -0.69 7.44
N ASP A 16 -19.50 -1.75 7.06
CA ASP A 16 -18.99 -3.07 6.69
C ASP A 16 -19.99 -3.83 5.75
N GLY A 17 -20.75 -3.11 4.90
CA GLY A 17 -21.80 -3.70 4.06
C GLY A 17 -22.30 -2.78 2.92
N GLY A 18 -23.36 -3.23 2.25
CA GLY A 18 -24.07 -2.45 1.22
C GLY A 18 -23.20 -1.99 0.04
N TYR A 19 -23.25 -0.68 -0.24
CA TYR A 19 -22.56 -0.05 -1.37
C TYR A 19 -21.02 -0.16 -1.29
N GLY A 20 -20.46 -0.44 -0.10
CA GLY A 20 -19.03 -0.69 0.06
C GLY A 20 -18.51 -1.78 -0.87
N TRP A 21 -19.27 -2.86 -1.09
CA TRP A 21 -18.89 -3.96 -2.00
C TRP A 21 -18.84 -3.56 -3.47
N VAL A 22 -19.68 -2.60 -3.88
CA VAL A 22 -19.60 -2.00 -5.22
C VAL A 22 -18.27 -1.27 -5.39
N LEU A 23 -17.83 -0.56 -4.34
CA LEU A 23 -16.52 0.11 -4.33
C LEU A 23 -15.35 -0.88 -4.32
N VAL A 24 -15.51 -2.06 -3.69
CA VAL A 24 -14.52 -3.15 -3.79
C VAL A 24 -14.37 -3.63 -5.23
N GLY A 25 -15.50 -3.83 -5.94
CA GLY A 25 -15.48 -4.18 -7.37
C GLY A 25 -14.85 -3.08 -8.23
N ALA A 26 -15.16 -1.81 -7.95
CA ALA A 26 -14.54 -0.68 -8.62
C ALA A 26 -13.02 -0.61 -8.37
N LEU A 27 -12.58 -0.84 -7.12
CA LEU A 27 -11.17 -0.93 -6.77
C LEU A 27 -10.51 -2.09 -7.50
N PHE A 28 -11.11 -3.28 -7.51
CA PHE A 28 -10.62 -4.47 -8.21
C PHE A 28 -10.35 -4.20 -9.70
N VAL A 29 -11.30 -3.56 -10.39
CA VAL A 29 -11.15 -3.20 -11.82
C VAL A 29 -10.07 -2.13 -11.98
N SER A 30 -10.08 -1.09 -11.15
CA SER A 30 -9.08 -0.02 -11.24
C SER A 30 -7.65 -0.52 -10.97
N THR A 31 -7.43 -1.40 -9.99
CA THR A 31 -6.12 -1.98 -9.66
C THR A 31 -5.66 -2.98 -10.71
N SER A 32 -6.59 -3.73 -11.31
CA SER A 32 -6.35 -4.56 -12.49
C SER A 32 -5.84 -3.72 -13.66
N LEU A 33 -6.47 -2.58 -13.93
CA LEU A 33 -6.05 -1.68 -15.00
C LEU A 33 -4.77 -0.90 -14.68
N VAL A 34 -4.51 -0.55 -13.43
CA VAL A 34 -3.26 0.14 -13.05
C VAL A 34 -2.08 -0.83 -13.13
N PHE A 35 -2.10 -1.91 -12.34
CA PHE A 35 -0.95 -2.80 -12.21
C PHE A 35 -0.90 -3.87 -13.29
N GLY A 36 -2.05 -4.38 -13.75
CA GLY A 36 -2.10 -5.36 -14.82
C GLY A 36 -1.55 -4.78 -16.13
N LEU A 37 -1.95 -3.55 -16.49
CA LEU A 37 -1.39 -2.88 -17.67
C LEU A 37 0.12 -2.67 -17.47
N MET A 38 0.54 -2.08 -16.35
CA MET A 38 1.95 -1.80 -16.03
C MET A 38 2.85 -3.05 -16.14
N ARG A 39 2.46 -4.17 -15.53
CA ARG A 39 3.27 -5.40 -15.56
C ARG A 39 3.29 -6.05 -16.95
N SER A 40 2.19 -5.97 -17.68
CA SER A 40 2.07 -6.58 -19.00
C SER A 40 2.76 -5.74 -20.09
N LEU A 41 3.20 -4.50 -19.79
CA LEU A 41 4.00 -3.69 -20.71
C LEU A 41 5.31 -4.37 -21.15
N GLY A 42 5.80 -5.35 -20.38
CA GLY A 42 6.96 -6.16 -20.75
C GLY A 42 6.82 -6.90 -22.08
N ILE A 43 5.61 -7.12 -22.58
CA ILE A 43 5.38 -7.75 -23.90
C ILE A 43 5.82 -6.83 -25.05
N PHE A 44 5.68 -5.52 -24.89
CA PHE A 44 6.16 -4.55 -25.87
C PHE A 44 7.68 -4.41 -25.87
N PHE A 45 8.39 -5.01 -24.90
CA PHE A 45 9.82 -4.81 -24.71
C PHE A 45 10.63 -5.22 -25.94
N VAL A 46 10.40 -6.43 -26.46
CA VAL A 46 11.13 -6.95 -27.63
C VAL A 46 10.88 -6.11 -28.87
N GLU A 47 9.61 -5.75 -29.09
CA GLU A 47 9.20 -4.88 -30.20
C GLU A 47 9.84 -3.49 -30.11
N PHE A 48 9.92 -2.90 -28.92
CA PHE A 48 10.56 -1.59 -28.74
C PHE A 48 12.07 -1.64 -28.92
N VAL A 49 12.75 -2.69 -28.44
CA VAL A 49 14.19 -2.88 -28.69
C VAL A 49 14.45 -2.92 -30.20
N GLN A 50 13.64 -3.67 -30.95
CA GLN A 50 13.81 -3.80 -32.40
C GLN A 50 13.42 -2.54 -33.17
N TYR A 51 12.31 -1.88 -32.81
CA TYR A 51 11.80 -0.72 -33.53
C TYR A 51 12.65 0.54 -33.31
N PHE A 52 13.06 0.80 -32.06
CA PHE A 52 13.86 1.98 -31.72
C PHE A 52 15.37 1.75 -31.86
N ASP A 53 15.80 0.50 -32.05
CA ASP A 53 17.23 0.10 -32.08
C ASP A 53 18.00 0.58 -30.84
N GLU A 54 17.34 0.44 -29.68
CA GLU A 54 17.82 0.93 -28.40
C GLU A 54 18.15 -0.21 -27.44
N SER A 55 19.01 0.08 -26.46
CA SER A 55 19.41 -0.92 -25.48
C SER A 55 18.22 -1.41 -24.63
N ALA A 56 18.27 -2.68 -24.22
CA ALA A 56 17.34 -3.27 -23.25
C ALA A 56 17.18 -2.43 -21.97
N GLN A 57 18.27 -1.83 -21.49
CA GLN A 57 18.25 -0.93 -20.34
C GLN A 57 17.42 0.33 -20.63
N ALA A 58 17.63 0.97 -21.79
CA ALA A 58 16.86 2.14 -22.19
C ALA A 58 15.35 1.81 -22.25
N ILE A 59 14.96 0.71 -22.90
CA ILE A 59 13.55 0.30 -22.96
C ILE A 59 12.97 0.02 -21.56
N SER A 60 13.74 -0.59 -20.65
CA SER A 60 13.27 -0.91 -19.30
C SER A 60 12.88 0.32 -18.47
N TRP A 61 13.46 1.50 -18.76
CA TRP A 61 13.09 2.73 -18.08
C TRP A 61 11.63 3.14 -18.31
N ILE A 62 10.97 2.67 -19.38
CA ILE A 62 9.54 2.99 -19.62
C ILE A 62 8.66 2.46 -18.49
N SER A 63 8.80 1.19 -18.11
CA SER A 63 7.99 0.59 -17.04
C SER A 63 8.45 1.04 -15.65
N SER A 64 9.76 1.20 -15.44
CA SER A 64 10.30 1.70 -14.17
C SER A 64 9.88 3.15 -13.89
N THR A 65 9.92 4.03 -14.89
CA THR A 65 9.45 5.43 -14.74
C THR A 65 7.95 5.49 -14.48
N GLY A 66 7.14 4.63 -15.12
CA GLY A 66 5.70 4.53 -14.86
C GLY A 66 5.39 4.16 -13.41
N LEU A 67 6.04 3.12 -12.88
CA LEU A 67 5.86 2.68 -11.49
C LEU A 67 6.38 3.72 -10.48
N ALA A 68 7.53 4.31 -10.76
CA ALA A 68 8.09 5.37 -9.92
C ALA A 68 7.19 6.61 -9.92
N ALA A 69 6.71 7.06 -11.09
CA ALA A 69 5.80 8.19 -11.21
C ALA A 69 4.47 7.94 -10.49
N GLN A 70 3.90 6.73 -10.58
CA GLN A 70 2.68 6.36 -9.87
C GLN A 70 2.80 6.53 -8.36
N GLN A 71 3.89 6.05 -7.77
CA GLN A 71 4.14 6.18 -6.34
C GLN A 71 4.55 7.60 -5.94
N PHE A 72 5.37 8.26 -6.75
CA PHE A 72 5.84 9.63 -6.51
C PHE A 72 4.69 10.65 -6.52
N PHE A 73 3.71 10.48 -7.41
CA PHE A 73 2.55 11.37 -7.51
C PHE A 73 1.36 10.95 -6.62
N SER A 74 1.45 9.86 -5.87
CA SER A 74 0.39 9.44 -4.92
C SER A 74 0.02 10.50 -3.86
N PRO A 75 0.96 11.24 -3.24
CA PRO A 75 0.62 12.35 -2.34
C PRO A 75 -0.18 13.45 -3.03
N LEU A 76 0.10 13.74 -4.31
CA LEU A 76 -0.64 14.73 -5.07
C LEU A 76 -2.12 14.30 -5.22
N GLY A 77 -2.36 13.02 -5.50
CA GLY A 77 -3.72 12.46 -5.52
C GLY A 77 -4.44 12.61 -4.18
N ALA A 78 -3.75 12.31 -3.09
CA ALA A 78 -4.30 12.48 -1.74
C ALA A 78 -4.60 13.95 -1.41
N ALA A 79 -3.68 14.88 -1.72
CA ALA A 79 -3.86 16.30 -1.49
C ALA A 79 -5.02 16.89 -2.33
N LEU A 80 -5.15 16.47 -3.58
CA LEU A 80 -6.27 16.88 -4.44
C LEU A 80 -7.61 16.39 -3.90
N CYS A 81 -7.68 15.17 -3.34
CA CYS A 81 -8.91 14.66 -2.72
C CYS A 81 -9.23 15.34 -1.38
N ASN A 82 -8.24 15.96 -0.72
CA ASN A 82 -8.50 16.81 0.44
C ASN A 82 -9.03 18.20 0.03
N ALA A 83 -8.75 18.66 -1.19
CA ALA A 83 -9.22 19.94 -1.72
C ALA A 83 -10.51 19.85 -2.54
N TYR A 84 -10.71 18.73 -3.23
CA TYR A 84 -11.79 18.48 -4.20
C TYR A 84 -12.46 17.13 -3.93
N ASP A 85 -13.64 16.89 -4.51
CA ASP A 85 -14.31 15.59 -4.37
C ASP A 85 -13.47 14.46 -4.98
N THR A 86 -13.26 13.40 -4.19
CA THR A 86 -12.49 12.21 -4.56
C THR A 86 -12.91 11.60 -5.90
N ARG A 87 -14.22 11.63 -6.20
CA ARG A 87 -14.79 11.18 -7.47
C ARG A 87 -14.12 11.85 -8.68
N TRP A 88 -14.01 13.17 -8.67
CA TRP A 88 -13.46 13.91 -9.80
C TRP A 88 -11.96 13.66 -9.95
N VAL A 89 -11.23 13.57 -8.84
CA VAL A 89 -9.79 13.27 -8.85
C VAL A 89 -9.53 11.91 -9.51
N VAL A 90 -10.25 10.86 -9.10
CA VAL A 90 -10.09 9.53 -9.69
C VAL A 90 -10.50 9.51 -11.17
N MET A 91 -11.60 10.16 -11.55
CA MET A 91 -12.04 10.25 -12.94
C MET A 91 -11.00 10.96 -13.83
N THR A 92 -10.46 12.09 -13.36
CA THR A 92 -9.41 12.82 -14.10
C THR A 92 -8.12 12.02 -14.20
N GLY A 93 -7.74 11.29 -13.14
CA GLY A 93 -6.61 10.37 -13.16
C GLY A 93 -6.78 9.24 -14.18
N GLY A 94 -7.98 8.65 -14.29
CA GLY A 94 -8.30 7.65 -15.31
C GLY A 94 -8.20 8.19 -16.74
N CYS A 95 -8.74 9.40 -16.98
CA CYS A 95 -8.59 10.07 -18.27
C CYS A 95 -7.12 10.35 -18.61
N LEU A 96 -6.33 10.78 -17.63
CA LEU A 96 -4.91 11.07 -17.80
C LEU A 96 -4.10 9.80 -18.08
N ALA A 97 -4.41 8.71 -17.37
CA ALA A 97 -3.81 7.40 -17.58
C ALA A 97 -4.04 6.89 -19.02
N ALA A 98 -5.29 6.99 -19.49
CA ALA A 98 -5.66 6.66 -20.85
C ALA A 98 -4.99 7.57 -21.88
N LEU A 99 -4.97 8.89 -21.64
CA LEU A 99 -4.33 9.86 -22.52
C LEU A 99 -2.84 9.55 -22.71
N GLY A 100 -2.13 9.19 -21.64
CA GLY A 100 -0.73 8.77 -21.74
C GLY A 100 -0.53 7.57 -22.67
N LEU A 101 -1.35 6.52 -22.56
CA LEU A 101 -1.28 5.35 -23.44
C LEU A 101 -1.68 5.66 -24.89
N ILE A 102 -2.70 6.50 -25.09
CA ILE A 102 -3.13 6.94 -26.43
C ILE A 102 -2.03 7.76 -27.10
N LEU A 103 -1.42 8.72 -26.39
CA LEU A 103 -0.32 9.52 -26.93
C LEU A 103 0.91 8.66 -27.21
N ALA A 104 1.16 7.62 -26.39
CA ALA A 104 2.23 6.66 -26.62
C ALA A 104 2.08 5.90 -27.95
N SER A 105 0.85 5.63 -28.42
CA SER A 105 0.63 5.03 -29.74
C SER A 105 1.21 5.86 -30.90
N GLN A 106 1.44 7.15 -30.67
CA GLN A 106 2.00 8.09 -31.64
C GLN A 106 3.49 8.36 -31.40
N ALA A 107 4.15 7.62 -30.51
CA ALA A 107 5.57 7.81 -30.21
C ALA A 107 6.46 7.56 -31.44
N THR A 108 7.44 8.44 -31.65
CA THR A 108 8.45 8.32 -32.71
C THR A 108 9.86 8.20 -32.16
N CYS A 109 10.04 8.46 -30.87
CA CYS A 109 11.30 8.28 -30.16
C CYS A 109 11.03 7.77 -28.74
N LEU A 110 12.08 7.27 -28.10
CA LEU A 110 12.00 6.69 -26.76
C LEU A 110 11.57 7.71 -25.69
N VAL A 111 11.97 8.98 -25.85
CA VAL A 111 11.58 10.07 -24.95
C VAL A 111 10.06 10.28 -24.96
N HIS A 112 9.39 10.10 -26.10
CA HIS A 112 7.92 10.16 -26.13
C HIS A 112 7.32 9.10 -25.20
N LEU A 113 7.84 7.87 -25.21
CA LEU A 113 7.34 6.78 -24.36
C LEU A 113 7.62 7.04 -22.87
N TYR A 114 8.77 7.58 -22.51
CA TYR A 114 9.06 7.99 -21.12
C TYR A 114 8.08 9.06 -20.63
N LEU A 115 7.79 10.07 -21.46
CA LEU A 115 6.89 11.15 -21.08
C LEU A 115 5.43 10.68 -21.04
N THR A 116 4.99 9.87 -22.00
CA THR A 116 3.58 9.47 -22.11
C THR A 116 3.25 8.27 -21.24
N MET A 117 3.86 7.10 -21.47
CA MET A 117 3.60 5.89 -20.69
C MET A 117 4.22 5.93 -19.30
N GLY A 118 5.37 6.59 -19.15
CA GLY A 118 6.02 6.76 -17.86
C GLY A 118 5.33 7.84 -17.03
N VAL A 119 5.55 9.11 -17.38
CA VAL A 119 5.15 10.25 -16.54
C VAL A 119 3.65 10.52 -16.58
N ILE A 120 3.03 10.66 -17.75
CA ILE A 120 1.60 11.02 -17.87
C ILE A 120 0.73 9.88 -17.33
N SER A 121 0.94 8.64 -17.79
CA SER A 121 0.17 7.51 -17.27
C SER A 121 0.47 7.22 -15.81
N GLY A 122 1.72 7.34 -15.37
CA GLY A 122 2.12 7.21 -13.96
C GLY A 122 1.41 8.23 -13.06
N LEU A 123 1.39 9.51 -13.44
CA LEU A 123 0.62 10.55 -12.74
C LEU A 123 -0.86 10.17 -12.67
N GLY A 124 -1.46 9.76 -13.79
CA GLY A 124 -2.85 9.30 -13.83
C GLY A 124 -3.13 8.15 -12.85
N TRP A 125 -2.26 7.14 -12.81
CA TRP A 125 -2.37 6.02 -11.88
C TRP A 125 -2.17 6.43 -10.41
N GLY A 126 -1.28 7.39 -10.11
CA GLY A 126 -1.11 7.94 -8.77
C GLY A 126 -2.35 8.67 -8.25
N LEU A 127 -3.06 9.38 -9.14
CA LEU A 127 -4.35 10.03 -8.84
C LEU A 127 -5.51 9.04 -8.65
N VAL A 128 -5.36 7.78 -9.05
CA VAL A 128 -6.39 6.74 -8.97
C VAL A 128 -6.16 5.82 -7.78
N PHE A 129 -4.96 5.26 -7.65
CA PHE A 129 -4.69 4.15 -6.73
C PHE A 129 -4.90 4.56 -5.27
N THR A 130 -4.22 5.60 -4.81
CA THR A 130 -4.28 6.04 -3.41
C THR A 130 -5.70 6.47 -2.99
N PRO A 131 -6.41 7.31 -3.75
CA PRO A 131 -7.76 7.71 -3.37
C PRO A 131 -8.78 6.57 -3.40
N MET A 132 -8.67 5.63 -4.35
CA MET A 132 -9.54 4.44 -4.39
C MET A 132 -9.33 3.55 -3.17
N VAL A 133 -8.07 3.26 -2.82
CA VAL A 133 -7.73 2.47 -1.62
C VAL A 133 -8.25 3.15 -0.35
N ALA A 134 -8.01 4.45 -0.20
CA ALA A 134 -8.48 5.22 0.95
C ALA A 134 -10.01 5.24 1.05
N THR A 135 -10.71 5.41 -0.07
CA THR A 135 -12.18 5.45 -0.14
C THR A 135 -12.78 4.12 0.28
N VAL A 136 -12.25 3.00 -0.23
CA VAL A 136 -12.71 1.67 0.14
C VAL A 136 -12.46 1.43 1.63
N MET A 137 -11.25 1.70 2.13
CA MET A 137 -10.95 1.54 3.56
C MET A 137 -11.79 2.43 4.49
N ALA A 138 -12.28 3.57 4.01
CA ALA A 138 -13.18 4.43 4.80
C ALA A 138 -14.60 3.84 4.92
N ASN A 139 -15.01 2.96 4.00
CA ASN A 139 -16.31 2.28 4.01
C ASN A 139 -16.30 0.95 4.77
N PHE A 140 -15.13 0.49 5.21
CA PHE A 140 -14.95 -0.74 5.97
C PHE A 140 -14.23 -0.45 7.29
N THR A 141 -14.70 -0.98 8.41
CA THR A 141 -14.05 -0.81 9.71
C THR A 141 -13.44 -2.11 10.22
N ARG A 142 -14.20 -3.21 10.15
CA ARG A 142 -13.74 -4.54 10.59
C ARG A 142 -13.11 -5.34 9.48
N ARG A 143 -13.49 -5.11 8.22
CA ARG A 143 -13.10 -5.97 7.08
C ARG A 143 -12.08 -5.35 6.12
N ARG A 144 -11.25 -4.41 6.61
CA ARG A 144 -10.33 -3.66 5.76
C ARG A 144 -9.33 -4.57 5.06
N THR A 145 -8.80 -5.57 5.76
CA THR A 145 -7.74 -6.42 5.22
C THR A 145 -8.26 -7.42 4.19
N LEU A 146 -9.42 -8.05 4.43
CA LEU A 146 -10.07 -8.93 3.46
C LEU A 146 -10.45 -8.17 2.19
N VAL A 147 -11.01 -6.97 2.34
CA VAL A 147 -11.44 -6.15 1.19
C VAL A 147 -10.25 -5.73 0.33
N LEU A 148 -9.15 -5.27 0.94
CA LEU A 148 -7.92 -4.98 0.21
C LEU A 148 -7.32 -6.24 -0.42
N GLY A 149 -7.34 -7.37 0.30
CA GLY A 149 -6.89 -8.65 -0.22
C GLY A 149 -7.63 -9.05 -1.49
N LEU A 150 -8.97 -9.04 -1.46
CA LEU A 150 -9.82 -9.31 -2.63
C LEU A 150 -9.54 -8.35 -3.78
N ALA A 151 -9.47 -7.05 -3.50
CA ALA A 151 -9.25 -6.04 -4.53
C ALA A 151 -7.85 -6.11 -5.15
N PHE A 152 -6.82 -6.47 -4.38
CA PHE A 152 -5.44 -6.59 -4.85
C PHE A 152 -5.14 -7.96 -5.47
N SER A 153 -5.93 -8.99 -5.20
CA SER A 153 -5.86 -10.27 -5.93
C SER A 153 -6.09 -10.10 -7.44
N SER A 154 -6.75 -9.00 -7.86
CA SER A 154 -6.89 -8.61 -9.27
C SER A 154 -5.54 -8.42 -9.97
N ILE A 155 -4.50 -8.01 -9.25
CA ILE A 155 -3.19 -7.68 -9.82
C ILE A 155 -2.52 -8.93 -10.42
N GLY A 156 -2.63 -10.08 -9.74
CA GLY A 156 -2.16 -11.36 -10.27
C GLY A 156 -3.03 -11.86 -11.41
N LEU A 157 -4.36 -11.88 -11.23
CA LEU A 157 -5.34 -12.31 -12.25
C LEU A 157 -5.20 -11.53 -13.56
N SER A 158 -5.04 -10.21 -13.47
CA SER A 158 -4.90 -9.33 -14.62
C SER A 158 -3.62 -9.57 -15.39
N SER A 159 -2.50 -9.86 -14.72
CA SER A 159 -1.24 -10.20 -15.41
C SER A 159 -1.38 -11.49 -16.21
N PHE A 160 -2.08 -12.51 -15.68
CA PHE A 160 -2.36 -13.74 -16.41
C PHE A 160 -3.29 -13.54 -17.62
N ALA A 161 -4.30 -12.67 -17.49
CA ALA A 161 -5.26 -12.41 -18.57
C ALA A 161 -4.74 -11.44 -19.64
N PHE A 162 -4.01 -10.40 -19.23
CA PHE A 162 -3.53 -9.35 -20.13
C PHE A 162 -2.34 -9.79 -20.95
N ASN A 163 -1.47 -10.67 -20.44
CA ASN A 163 -0.33 -11.14 -21.22
C ASN A 163 -0.72 -11.75 -22.59
N PRO A 164 -1.58 -12.79 -22.67
CA PRO A 164 -2.00 -13.33 -23.96
C PRO A 164 -2.82 -12.32 -24.79
N LEU A 165 -3.62 -11.47 -24.13
CA LEU A 165 -4.37 -10.41 -24.82
C LEU A 165 -3.42 -9.42 -25.52
N PHE A 166 -2.37 -8.98 -24.84
CA PHE A 166 -1.44 -7.99 -25.37
C PHE A 166 -0.63 -8.58 -26.52
N GLN A 167 -0.18 -9.83 -26.37
CA GLN A 167 0.49 -10.53 -27.45
C GLN A 167 -0.40 -10.60 -28.70
N LEU A 168 -1.66 -10.99 -28.54
CA LEU A 168 -2.64 -10.99 -29.64
C LEU A 168 -2.84 -9.60 -30.26
N LEU A 169 -2.93 -8.55 -29.44
CA LEU A 169 -3.09 -7.18 -29.93
C LEU A 169 -1.85 -6.69 -30.69
N VAL A 170 -0.65 -7.05 -30.23
CA VAL A 170 0.61 -6.72 -30.92
C VAL A 170 0.69 -7.47 -32.26
N GLU A 171 0.32 -8.74 -32.30
CA GLU A 171 0.33 -9.54 -33.54
C GLU A 171 -0.68 -9.01 -34.59
N LEU A 172 -1.89 -8.61 -34.16
CA LEU A 172 -2.95 -8.15 -35.07
C LEU A 172 -2.83 -6.67 -35.46
N TYR A 173 -2.44 -5.81 -34.52
CA TYR A 173 -2.52 -4.35 -34.67
C TYR A 173 -1.18 -3.64 -34.50
N THR A 174 -0.07 -4.38 -34.33
CA THR A 174 1.24 -3.86 -33.92
C THR A 174 1.20 -3.18 -32.55
N TRP A 175 2.36 -2.76 -32.04
CA TRP A 175 2.46 -2.08 -30.76
C TRP A 175 1.66 -0.75 -30.72
N ARG A 176 1.54 -0.03 -31.85
CA ARG A 176 0.82 1.26 -31.90
C ARG A 176 -0.67 1.07 -31.69
N GLY A 177 -1.28 0.15 -32.45
CA GLY A 177 -2.72 -0.14 -32.32
C GLY A 177 -3.04 -0.78 -30.98
N ALA A 178 -2.16 -1.65 -30.47
CA ALA A 178 -2.29 -2.21 -29.13
C ALA A 178 -2.34 -1.11 -28.05
N LEU A 179 -1.37 -0.16 -28.03
CA LEU A 179 -1.37 0.94 -27.06
C LEU A 179 -2.64 1.81 -27.12
N LEU A 180 -3.19 2.03 -28.32
CA LEU A 180 -4.45 2.77 -28.49
C LEU A 180 -5.63 2.03 -27.83
N ILE A 181 -5.72 0.71 -28.05
CA ILE A 181 -6.75 -0.15 -27.44
C ILE A 181 -6.57 -0.20 -25.92
N LEU A 182 -5.33 -0.29 -25.42
CA LEU A 182 -5.04 -0.27 -23.99
C LEU A 182 -5.38 1.08 -23.34
N GLY A 183 -5.20 2.19 -24.06
CA GLY A 183 -5.70 3.50 -23.63
C GLY A 183 -7.23 3.52 -23.50
N GLY A 184 -7.94 2.94 -24.48
CA GLY A 184 -9.39 2.74 -24.40
C GLY A 184 -9.81 1.84 -23.23
N LEU A 185 -9.06 0.78 -22.96
CA LEU A 185 -9.29 -0.09 -21.80
C LEU A 185 -9.07 0.68 -20.48
N SER A 186 -8.02 1.51 -20.40
CA SER A 186 -7.71 2.35 -19.24
C SER A 186 -8.80 3.38 -18.93
N LEU A 187 -9.56 3.85 -19.93
CA LEU A 187 -10.72 4.73 -19.71
C LEU A 187 -11.81 4.08 -18.83
N ASN A 188 -11.84 2.75 -18.69
CA ASN A 188 -12.75 2.08 -17.76
C ASN A 188 -12.47 2.40 -16.28
N ILE A 189 -11.37 3.06 -15.96
CA ILE A 189 -11.14 3.65 -14.63
C ILE A 189 -12.13 4.80 -14.34
N VAL A 190 -12.59 5.52 -15.36
CA VAL A 190 -13.52 6.66 -15.21
C VAL A 190 -14.87 6.22 -14.62
N PRO A 191 -15.58 5.19 -15.14
CA PRO A 191 -16.78 4.70 -14.49
C PRO A 191 -16.50 4.13 -13.08
N CYS A 192 -15.33 3.53 -12.82
CA CYS A 192 -14.95 3.12 -11.46
C CYS A 192 -14.89 4.32 -10.50
N GLY A 193 -14.31 5.45 -10.94
CA GLY A 193 -14.32 6.70 -10.17
C GLY A 193 -15.71 7.31 -10.01
N ALA A 194 -16.57 7.18 -11.03
CA ALA A 194 -17.95 7.66 -10.97
C ALA A 194 -18.83 6.91 -9.96
N LEU A 195 -18.47 5.66 -9.63
CA LEU A 195 -19.11 4.90 -8.55
C LEU A 195 -18.75 5.42 -7.15
N ILE A 196 -17.76 6.30 -7.01
CA ILE A 196 -17.47 6.92 -5.72
C ILE A 196 -18.60 7.89 -5.37
N GLY A 197 -19.34 7.56 -4.30
CA GLY A 197 -20.39 8.42 -3.77
C GLY A 197 -19.83 9.77 -3.29
N PRO A 198 -20.62 10.86 -3.35
CA PRO A 198 -20.19 12.16 -2.85
C PRO A 198 -19.88 12.05 -1.35
N GLN A 199 -18.61 12.17 -0.98
CA GLN A 199 -18.20 12.12 0.42
C GLN A 199 -18.55 13.45 1.09
N ARG A 200 -19.52 13.43 2.00
CA ARG A 200 -19.71 14.52 2.98
C ARG A 200 -18.57 14.46 4.00
N ARG A 201 -17.35 14.82 3.62
CA ARG A 201 -16.38 15.25 4.64
C ARG A 201 -16.82 16.63 5.11
N SER A 202 -17.04 16.74 6.43
CA SER A 202 -17.21 18.03 7.07
C SER A 202 -15.98 18.85 6.72
N LYS A 203 -16.14 19.82 5.81
CA LYS A 203 -15.14 20.85 5.59
C LYS A 203 -15.02 21.56 6.94
N ALA A 204 -14.05 21.22 7.76
CA ALA A 204 -13.55 22.18 8.73
C ALA A 204 -12.92 23.28 7.87
N PRO A 205 -13.55 24.45 7.73
CA PRO A 205 -12.92 25.54 7.04
C PRO A 205 -11.80 25.99 7.97
N ALA A 206 -10.55 25.95 7.51
CA ALA A 206 -9.57 26.86 8.07
C ALA A 206 -10.21 28.25 8.02
N LYS A 207 -10.51 28.81 9.20
CA LYS A 207 -11.09 30.15 9.34
C LYS A 207 -10.32 31.09 8.42
N VAL A 208 -11.07 31.75 7.55
CA VAL A 208 -10.59 32.82 6.68
C VAL A 208 -10.08 33.94 7.60
N VAL A 209 -8.76 34.10 7.68
CA VAL A 209 -8.16 35.42 7.84
C VAL A 209 -7.77 35.83 6.44
N SER A 210 -8.62 36.67 5.85
CA SER A 210 -8.34 37.38 4.62
C SER A 210 -7.25 38.40 4.91
N GLU A 211 -5.99 37.99 4.88
CA GLU A 211 -4.88 38.92 4.69
C GLU A 211 -4.43 38.85 3.22
N SER A 212 -4.64 39.98 2.56
CA SER A 212 -4.28 40.29 1.19
C SER A 212 -2.78 40.17 0.99
N GLY A 213 -2.34 38.98 0.59
CA GLY A 213 -0.98 38.68 0.18
C GLY A 213 -0.77 37.17 0.12
N VAL A 214 -0.89 36.56 -1.06
CA VAL A 214 -0.49 35.17 -1.25
C VAL A 214 1.04 35.10 -1.19
N SER A 215 1.58 35.08 0.03
CA SER A 215 2.98 34.81 0.28
C SER A 215 3.28 33.33 -0.03
N CYS A 216 4.46 33.04 -0.57
CA CYS A 216 4.92 31.67 -0.80
C CYS A 216 4.80 30.81 0.48
N ALA A 217 4.99 31.41 1.66
CA ALA A 217 4.83 30.75 2.95
C ALA A 217 3.40 30.24 3.21
N SER A 218 2.35 31.00 2.87
CA SER A 218 0.96 30.58 3.09
C SER A 218 0.51 29.50 2.11
N PHE A 219 1.04 29.52 0.87
CA PHE A 219 0.87 28.43 -0.09
C PHE A 219 1.55 27.14 0.37
N LEU A 220 2.81 27.23 0.81
CA LEU A 220 3.57 26.07 1.33
C LEU A 220 2.92 25.48 2.58
N GLN A 221 2.40 26.31 3.48
CA GLN A 221 1.68 25.85 4.67
C GLN A 221 0.39 25.11 4.29
N ARG A 222 -0.34 25.61 3.29
CA ARG A 222 -1.57 24.97 2.79
C ARG A 222 -1.28 23.65 2.06
N ALA A 223 -0.24 23.60 1.23
CA ALA A 223 0.23 22.39 0.58
C ALA A 223 0.69 21.35 1.62
N SER A 224 1.45 21.77 2.63
CA SER A 224 1.89 20.93 3.76
C SER A 224 0.73 20.30 4.52
N SER A 225 -0.33 21.08 4.78
CA SER A 225 -1.55 20.58 5.42
C SER A 225 -2.30 19.57 4.55
N TYR A 226 -2.48 19.84 3.25
CA TYR A 226 -3.17 18.89 2.36
C TYR A 226 -2.38 17.60 2.11
N LEU A 227 -1.06 17.68 2.10
CA LEU A 227 -0.15 16.54 1.98
C LEU A 227 0.08 15.79 3.29
N GLU A 228 -0.41 16.32 4.43
CA GLU A 228 -0.18 15.77 5.77
C GLU A 228 1.32 15.61 6.11
N LEU A 229 2.19 16.52 5.62
CA LEU A 229 3.63 16.50 5.90
C LEU A 229 4.01 16.44 7.39
N PRO A 230 3.22 17.00 8.34
CA PRO A 230 3.49 16.83 9.76
C PRO A 230 3.60 15.36 10.22
N LEU A 231 2.97 14.42 9.51
CA LEU A 231 3.09 12.98 9.79
C LEU A 231 4.54 12.49 9.74
N LEU A 232 5.40 13.10 8.91
CA LEU A 232 6.81 12.72 8.79
C LEU A 232 7.61 12.96 10.08
N PHE A 233 7.08 13.78 10.99
CA PHE A 233 7.69 14.05 12.29
C PHE A 233 7.03 13.24 13.43
N GLU A 234 5.95 12.52 13.15
CA GLU A 234 5.28 11.66 14.13
C GLU A 234 6.01 10.31 14.23
N ARG A 235 6.59 10.02 15.40
CA ARG A 235 7.38 8.80 15.65
C ARG A 235 6.71 7.51 15.17
N PRO A 236 5.42 7.22 15.46
CA PRO A 236 4.78 5.99 14.99
C PRO A 236 4.76 5.88 13.46
N TYR A 237 4.45 6.98 12.77
CA TYR A 237 4.30 6.98 11.32
C TYR A 237 5.65 6.87 10.60
N ILE A 238 6.68 7.61 11.03
CA ILE A 238 8.00 7.54 10.40
C ILE A 238 8.68 6.19 10.64
N THR A 239 8.55 5.61 11.86
CA THR A 239 9.05 4.25 12.14
C THR A 239 8.38 3.21 11.25
N TYR A 240 7.06 3.29 11.10
CA TYR A 240 6.31 2.39 10.22
C TYR A 240 6.72 2.54 8.76
N THR A 241 6.82 3.79 8.28
CA THR A 241 7.17 4.08 6.88
C THR A 241 8.60 3.65 6.56
N LEU A 242 9.55 3.86 7.47
CA LEU A 242 10.92 3.36 7.33
C LEU A 242 10.96 1.83 7.26
N ALA A 243 10.20 1.14 8.11
CA ALA A 243 10.13 -0.31 8.11
C ALA A 243 9.58 -0.87 6.79
N ILE A 244 8.51 -0.28 6.27
CA ILE A 244 7.91 -0.66 4.99
C ILE A 244 8.84 -0.32 3.81
N SER A 245 9.60 0.76 3.91
CA SER A 245 10.61 1.11 2.89
C SER A 245 11.73 0.08 2.81
N LEU A 246 12.26 -0.35 3.97
CA LEU A 246 13.27 -1.43 4.03
C LEU A 246 12.72 -2.74 3.45
N LEU A 247 11.46 -3.07 3.76
CA LEU A 247 10.78 -4.21 3.15
C LEU A 247 10.72 -4.11 1.63
N ASN A 248 10.33 -2.96 1.08
CA ASN A 248 10.15 -2.77 -0.36
C ASN A 248 11.46 -2.95 -1.16
N VAL A 249 12.63 -2.60 -0.58
CA VAL A 249 13.94 -2.84 -1.22
C VAL A 249 14.14 -4.32 -1.56
N GLY A 250 13.79 -5.21 -0.64
CA GLY A 250 13.95 -6.67 -0.83
C GLY A 250 12.77 -7.35 -1.51
N TYR A 251 11.55 -6.81 -1.34
CA TYR A 251 10.30 -7.42 -1.80
C TYR A 251 10.27 -7.71 -3.31
N PHE A 252 10.76 -6.78 -4.13
CA PHE A 252 10.69 -6.88 -5.59
C PHE A 252 11.74 -7.81 -6.20
N VAL A 253 12.83 -8.11 -5.50
CA VAL A 253 13.99 -8.86 -6.04
C VAL A 253 13.59 -10.24 -6.59
N PRO A 254 12.84 -11.10 -5.86
CA PRO A 254 12.40 -12.38 -6.41
C PRO A 254 11.50 -12.26 -7.64
N TYR A 255 10.61 -11.26 -7.68
CA TYR A 255 9.75 -11.05 -8.86
C TYR A 255 10.54 -10.79 -10.13
N PHE A 256 11.67 -10.09 -10.03
CA PHE A 256 12.53 -9.77 -11.18
C PHE A 256 13.57 -10.87 -11.49
N HIS A 257 14.13 -11.51 -10.47
CA HIS A 257 15.33 -12.35 -10.64
C HIS A 257 15.10 -13.85 -10.42
N LEU A 258 13.94 -14.31 -9.94
CA LEU A 258 13.71 -15.73 -9.67
C LEU A 258 13.80 -16.61 -10.93
N VAL A 259 13.29 -16.13 -12.08
CA VAL A 259 13.41 -16.83 -13.36
C VAL A 259 14.87 -16.90 -13.80
N ALA A 260 15.58 -15.77 -13.73
CA ALA A 260 16.99 -15.68 -14.11
C ALA A 260 17.87 -16.59 -13.25
N HIS A 261 17.65 -16.60 -11.93
CA HIS A 261 18.30 -17.51 -10.98
C HIS A 261 18.02 -18.97 -11.31
N SER A 262 16.75 -19.33 -11.56
CA SER A 262 16.37 -20.70 -11.91
C SER A 262 17.08 -21.20 -13.17
N ARG A 263 17.21 -20.35 -14.19
CA ARG A 263 17.97 -20.67 -15.41
C ARG A 263 19.47 -20.77 -15.16
N GLN A 264 20.04 -19.88 -14.34
CA GLN A 264 21.46 -19.90 -13.99
C GLN A 264 21.86 -21.20 -13.26
N VAL A 265 20.98 -21.72 -12.40
CA VAL A 265 21.19 -23.01 -11.71
C VAL A 265 21.08 -24.21 -12.66
N GLY A 266 20.54 -24.02 -13.87
CA GLY A 266 20.48 -25.05 -14.92
C GLY A 266 19.09 -25.67 -15.13
N PHE A 267 18.03 -25.11 -14.53
CA PHE A 267 16.66 -25.55 -14.83
C PHE A 267 16.21 -25.09 -16.22
N SER A 268 15.28 -25.84 -16.81
CA SER A 268 14.75 -25.50 -18.13
C SER A 268 13.97 -24.18 -18.11
N GLU A 269 13.81 -23.56 -19.28
CA GLU A 269 13.03 -22.32 -19.42
C GLU A 269 11.59 -22.50 -18.92
N TYR A 270 10.98 -23.65 -19.22
CA TYR A 270 9.65 -24.00 -18.74
C TYR A 270 9.61 -24.13 -17.22
N GLN A 271 10.59 -24.81 -16.62
CA GLN A 271 10.69 -24.96 -15.17
C GLN A 271 10.85 -23.61 -14.46
N ALA A 272 11.70 -22.73 -14.99
CA ALA A 272 11.94 -21.39 -14.46
C ALA A 272 10.69 -20.50 -14.54
N ALA A 273 9.99 -20.51 -15.69
CA ALA A 273 8.73 -19.77 -15.86
C ALA A 273 7.61 -20.29 -14.95
N PHE A 274 7.51 -21.62 -14.80
CA PHE A 274 6.49 -22.26 -13.98
C PHE A 274 6.65 -21.95 -12.49
N VAL A 275 7.88 -21.91 -11.95
CA VAL A 275 8.15 -21.51 -10.55
C VAL A 275 7.62 -20.11 -10.25
N MET A 276 7.86 -19.15 -11.13
CA MET A 276 7.40 -17.77 -10.94
C MET A 276 5.87 -17.68 -11.02
N SER A 277 5.26 -18.41 -11.96
CA SER A 277 3.80 -18.48 -12.10
C SER A 277 3.13 -19.14 -10.88
N ALA A 278 3.74 -20.20 -10.34
CA ALA A 278 3.28 -20.89 -9.14
C ALA A 278 3.36 -19.99 -7.89
N ALA A 279 4.45 -19.24 -7.72
CA ALA A 279 4.58 -18.23 -6.67
C ALA A 279 3.52 -17.12 -6.83
N GLY A 280 3.24 -16.68 -8.06
CA GLY A 280 2.17 -15.72 -8.35
C GLY A 280 0.78 -16.24 -8.00
N ALA A 281 0.51 -17.53 -8.20
CA ALA A 281 -0.77 -18.14 -7.83
C ALA A 281 -0.95 -18.19 -6.30
N THR A 282 0.08 -18.58 -5.55
CA THR A 282 0.01 -18.58 -4.08
C THR A 282 0.00 -17.18 -3.50
N ASP A 283 0.58 -16.18 -4.16
CA ASP A 283 0.43 -14.76 -3.79
C ASP A 283 -1.02 -14.30 -3.78
N ILE A 284 -1.79 -14.64 -4.82
CA ILE A 284 -3.22 -14.33 -4.88
C ILE A 284 -3.98 -14.98 -3.71
N LEU A 285 -3.67 -16.25 -3.41
CA LEU A 285 -4.27 -16.97 -2.29
C LEU A 285 -3.88 -16.35 -0.94
N GLY A 286 -2.61 -15.98 -0.78
CA GLY A 286 -2.08 -15.34 0.42
C GLY A 286 -2.79 -14.03 0.73
N ARG A 287 -3.07 -13.21 -0.30
CA ARG A 287 -3.81 -11.94 -0.13
C ARG A 287 -5.18 -12.15 0.50
N ILE A 288 -5.93 -13.13 0.00
CA ILE A 288 -7.31 -13.43 0.44
C ILE A 288 -7.29 -14.13 1.81
N ALA A 289 -6.45 -15.17 1.96
CA ALA A 289 -6.38 -15.97 3.17
C ALA A 289 -5.88 -15.14 4.36
N SER A 290 -4.83 -14.34 4.16
CA SER A 290 -4.31 -13.44 5.19
C SER A 290 -5.34 -12.38 5.57
N GLY A 291 -5.97 -11.73 4.59
CA GLY A 291 -7.00 -10.73 4.85
C GLY A 291 -8.20 -11.30 5.63
N TRP A 292 -8.69 -12.47 5.25
CA TRP A 292 -9.74 -13.15 6.00
C TRP A 292 -9.29 -13.50 7.42
N PHE A 293 -8.07 -14.04 7.57
CA PHE A 293 -7.51 -14.44 8.86
C PHE A 293 -7.28 -13.27 9.82
N SER A 294 -6.78 -12.12 9.32
CA SER A 294 -6.59 -10.92 10.13
C SER A 294 -7.91 -10.30 10.59
N ASP A 295 -8.95 -10.38 9.76
CA ASP A 295 -10.27 -9.86 10.12
C ASP A 295 -11.04 -10.74 11.13
N LEU A 296 -10.54 -11.93 11.49
CA LEU A 296 -11.06 -12.71 12.62
C LEU A 296 -10.83 -12.02 13.97
N GLY A 297 -9.90 -11.06 14.04
CA GLY A 297 -9.66 -10.23 15.23
C GLY A 297 -8.94 -10.93 16.39
N HIS A 298 -8.42 -12.15 16.17
CA HIS A 298 -7.67 -12.89 17.20
C HIS A 298 -6.26 -12.33 17.44
N PHE A 299 -5.68 -11.66 16.45
CA PHE A 299 -4.33 -11.12 16.50
C PHE A 299 -4.33 -9.66 16.06
N ARG A 300 -3.43 -8.86 16.63
CA ARG A 300 -3.23 -7.49 16.17
C ARG A 300 -2.63 -7.51 14.75
N LEU A 301 -3.15 -6.66 13.88
CA LEU A 301 -2.70 -6.55 12.48
C LEU A 301 -1.19 -6.33 12.37
N ILE A 302 -0.59 -5.53 13.26
CA ILE A 302 0.85 -5.26 13.25
C ILE A 302 1.67 -6.54 13.52
N HIS A 303 1.21 -7.42 14.41
CA HIS A 303 1.88 -8.69 14.71
C HIS A 303 1.74 -9.67 13.55
N LEU A 304 0.56 -9.76 12.95
CA LEU A 304 0.37 -10.58 11.75
C LEU A 304 1.24 -10.10 10.60
N LEU A 305 1.30 -8.79 10.36
CA LEU A 305 2.18 -8.21 9.37
C LEU A 305 3.64 -8.59 9.66
N SER A 306 4.13 -8.42 10.90
CA SER A 306 5.48 -8.81 11.29
C SER A 306 5.78 -10.31 11.09
N VAL A 307 4.82 -11.19 11.32
CA VAL A 307 4.97 -12.63 11.03
C VAL A 307 5.12 -12.87 9.54
N TRP A 308 4.22 -12.34 8.71
CA TRP A 308 4.27 -12.53 7.26
C TRP A 308 5.52 -11.94 6.62
N THR A 309 5.94 -10.75 7.06
CA THR A 309 7.17 -10.12 6.55
C THR A 309 8.41 -10.90 6.95
N THR A 310 8.49 -11.40 8.18
CA THR A 310 9.62 -12.25 8.61
C THR A 310 9.68 -13.55 7.82
N LEU A 311 8.56 -14.24 7.65
CA LEU A 311 8.50 -15.46 6.85
C LEU A 311 8.86 -15.19 5.39
N ALA A 312 8.36 -14.11 4.79
CA ALA A 312 8.72 -13.70 3.44
C ALA A 312 10.24 -13.48 3.33
N GLY A 313 10.85 -12.71 4.23
CA GLY A 313 12.30 -12.46 4.24
C GLY A 313 13.13 -13.74 4.37
N VAL A 314 12.72 -14.66 5.26
CA VAL A 314 13.38 -15.97 5.42
C VAL A 314 13.24 -16.82 4.15
N PHE A 315 12.06 -16.90 3.54
CA PHE A 315 11.89 -17.66 2.31
C PHE A 315 12.67 -17.07 1.14
N ILE A 316 12.80 -15.74 1.05
CA ILE A 316 13.68 -15.09 0.06
C ILE A 316 15.13 -15.57 0.23
N MET A 317 15.66 -15.61 1.46
CA MET A 317 17.03 -16.12 1.72
C MET A 317 17.17 -17.61 1.41
N LEU A 318 16.11 -18.40 1.58
CA LEU A 318 16.11 -19.83 1.30
C LEU A 318 16.00 -20.17 -0.18
N LEU A 319 15.54 -19.27 -1.05
CA LEU A 319 15.45 -19.49 -2.50
C LEU A 319 16.78 -19.95 -3.12
N PRO A 320 17.90 -19.21 -2.99
CA PRO A 320 19.18 -19.68 -3.54
C PRO A 320 19.65 -20.98 -2.88
N VAL A 321 19.48 -21.12 -1.55
CA VAL A 321 19.92 -22.30 -0.80
C VAL A 321 19.19 -23.57 -1.25
N SER A 322 17.89 -23.49 -1.47
CA SER A 322 17.06 -24.62 -1.92
C SER A 322 17.50 -25.18 -3.28
N SER A 323 18.02 -24.30 -4.13
CA SER A 323 18.46 -24.64 -5.48
C SER A 323 19.90 -25.19 -5.57
N LEU A 324 20.73 -25.00 -4.54
CA LEU A 324 22.12 -25.50 -4.51
C LEU A 324 22.22 -27.03 -4.65
N SER A 325 21.19 -27.75 -4.19
CA SER A 325 21.11 -29.21 -4.29
C SER A 325 20.67 -29.72 -5.67
N GLY A 326 20.38 -28.82 -6.62
CA GLY A 326 19.76 -29.17 -7.91
C GLY A 326 18.30 -29.62 -7.81
N SER A 327 17.68 -29.53 -6.62
CA SER A 327 16.30 -29.99 -6.40
C SER A 327 15.27 -28.96 -6.84
N TYR A 328 14.63 -29.22 -7.98
CA TYR A 328 13.50 -28.41 -8.45
C TYR A 328 12.33 -28.40 -7.46
N ALA A 329 12.07 -29.52 -6.79
CA ALA A 329 11.00 -29.63 -5.82
C ALA A 329 11.23 -28.71 -4.61
N ALA A 330 12.47 -28.62 -4.12
CA ALA A 330 12.80 -27.71 -3.00
C ALA A 330 12.60 -26.25 -3.41
N LEU A 331 13.10 -25.85 -4.59
CA LEU A 331 12.89 -24.51 -5.13
C LEU A 331 11.40 -24.19 -5.30
N MET A 332 10.61 -25.13 -5.80
CA MET A 332 9.16 -24.98 -5.98
C MET A 332 8.46 -24.75 -4.64
N VAL A 333 8.73 -25.59 -3.63
CA VAL A 333 8.10 -25.46 -2.31
C VAL A 333 8.43 -24.12 -1.66
N ILE A 334 9.69 -23.70 -1.66
CA ILE A 334 10.08 -22.41 -1.10
C ILE A 334 9.46 -21.24 -1.88
N SER A 335 9.36 -21.35 -3.20
CA SER A 335 8.73 -20.32 -4.05
C SER A 335 7.22 -20.19 -3.79
N LEU A 336 6.52 -21.31 -3.57
CA LEU A 336 5.10 -21.31 -3.19
C LEU A 336 4.89 -20.64 -1.83
N LEU A 337 5.74 -20.96 -0.85
CA LEU A 337 5.69 -20.39 0.50
C LEU A 337 6.02 -18.89 0.49
N TYR A 338 7.04 -18.48 -0.26
CA TYR A 338 7.35 -17.07 -0.50
C TYR A 338 6.17 -16.34 -1.14
N GLY A 339 5.62 -16.88 -2.22
CA GLY A 339 4.46 -16.31 -2.91
C GLY A 339 3.30 -16.07 -1.95
N PHE A 340 2.93 -17.08 -1.15
CA PHE A 340 1.88 -16.95 -0.13
C PHE A 340 2.18 -15.83 0.88
N CYS A 341 3.39 -15.77 1.44
CA CYS A 341 3.76 -14.75 2.42
C CYS A 341 3.82 -13.34 1.80
N SER A 342 4.28 -13.23 0.56
CA SER A 342 4.30 -11.99 -0.23
C SER A 342 2.89 -11.45 -0.47
N GLY A 343 1.96 -12.33 -0.81
CA GLY A 343 0.55 -11.98 -0.93
C GLY A 343 -0.05 -11.57 0.42
N ALA A 344 0.23 -12.37 1.44
CA ALA A 344 -0.27 -12.16 2.79
C ALA A 344 0.14 -10.82 3.39
N LEU A 345 1.40 -10.38 3.21
CA LEU A 345 1.85 -9.09 3.72
C LEU A 345 1.23 -7.92 2.95
N THR A 346 1.03 -8.05 1.63
CA THR A 346 0.54 -6.95 0.76
C THR A 346 -0.84 -6.45 1.19
N SER A 347 -1.72 -7.35 1.61
CA SER A 347 -3.06 -7.01 2.11
C SER A 347 -3.04 -6.21 3.43
N LEU A 348 -1.99 -6.37 4.24
CA LEU A 348 -1.91 -5.80 5.59
C LEU A 348 -1.19 -4.45 5.63
N VAL A 349 -0.23 -4.19 4.72
CA VAL A 349 0.54 -2.93 4.71
C VAL A 349 -0.37 -1.71 4.74
N PHE A 350 -1.29 -1.58 3.79
CA PHE A 350 -2.17 -0.41 3.74
C PHE A 350 -3.22 -0.41 4.87
N ALA A 351 -3.64 -1.57 5.37
CA ALA A 351 -4.65 -1.70 6.42
C ALA A 351 -4.14 -1.28 7.81
N VAL A 352 -2.82 -1.34 8.04
CA VAL A 352 -2.20 -0.90 9.30
C VAL A 352 -2.16 0.63 9.41
N VAL A 353 -2.03 1.35 8.29
CA VAL A 353 -1.93 2.82 8.26
C VAL A 353 -3.00 3.54 9.10
N PRO A 354 -4.32 3.29 8.90
CA PRO A 354 -5.34 3.96 9.72
C PRO A 354 -5.30 3.61 11.21
N MET A 355 -4.66 2.50 11.61
CA MET A 355 -4.46 2.14 13.02
C MET A 355 -3.37 2.99 13.67
N ILE A 356 -2.47 3.59 12.87
CA ILE A 356 -1.37 4.43 13.35
C ILE A 356 -1.79 5.90 13.35
N VAL A 357 -2.38 6.39 12.27
CA VAL A 357 -2.65 7.84 12.06
C VAL A 357 -4.12 8.23 12.22
N GLY A 358 -5.02 7.26 12.34
CA GLY A 358 -6.47 7.47 12.31
C GLY A 358 -7.06 7.54 10.90
N VAL A 359 -8.38 7.37 10.79
CA VAL A 359 -9.10 7.30 9.51
C VAL A 359 -9.18 8.67 8.80
N GLU A 360 -9.15 9.76 9.58
CA GLU A 360 -9.27 11.12 9.04
C GLU A 360 -8.08 11.51 8.16
N ARG A 361 -6.87 11.21 8.64
CA ARG A 361 -5.59 11.55 7.99
C ARG A 361 -5.05 10.42 7.10
N MET A 362 -5.76 9.29 7.05
CA MET A 362 -5.37 8.08 6.32
C MET A 362 -5.03 8.35 4.85
N MET A 363 -5.82 9.19 4.16
CA MET A 363 -5.60 9.44 2.73
C MET A 363 -4.23 10.10 2.45
N GLY A 364 -3.87 11.15 3.20
CA GLY A 364 -2.56 11.78 3.11
C GLY A 364 -1.42 10.84 3.51
N ALA A 365 -1.63 10.08 4.59
CA ALA A 365 -0.68 9.09 5.08
C ALA A 365 -0.37 7.97 4.06
N LEU A 366 -1.37 7.48 3.32
CA LEU A 366 -1.15 6.49 2.25
C LEU A 366 -0.38 7.08 1.08
N GLY A 367 -0.63 8.35 0.75
CA GLY A 367 0.09 9.07 -0.29
C GLY A 367 1.57 9.24 0.05
N LEU A 368 1.87 9.73 1.25
CA LEU A 368 3.24 9.89 1.74
C LEU A 368 3.97 8.55 1.89
N LEU A 369 3.27 7.49 2.32
CA LEU A 369 3.84 6.15 2.39
C LEU A 369 4.36 5.73 1.02
N GLN A 370 3.53 5.82 -0.01
CA GLN A 370 3.92 5.46 -1.37
C GLN A 370 5.04 6.33 -1.95
N LEU A 371 5.05 7.64 -1.65
CA LEU A 371 6.16 8.49 -2.07
C LEU A 371 7.50 7.96 -1.54
N ILE A 372 7.54 7.54 -0.28
CA ILE A 372 8.77 7.03 0.32
C ILE A 372 9.09 5.62 -0.22
N GLU A 373 8.07 4.78 -0.44
CA GLU A 373 8.23 3.46 -1.08
C GLU A 373 8.81 3.56 -2.51
N SER A 374 8.52 4.64 -3.24
CA SER A 374 9.01 4.85 -4.61
C SER A 374 10.55 4.80 -4.71
N GLY A 375 11.24 5.38 -3.72
CA GLY A 375 12.70 5.37 -3.68
C GLY A 375 13.27 3.98 -3.38
N ALA A 376 12.63 3.26 -2.46
CA ALA A 376 13.04 1.90 -2.10
C ALA A 376 12.86 0.91 -3.25
N GLY A 377 11.72 0.96 -3.96
CA GLY A 377 11.43 0.09 -5.10
C GLY A 377 12.33 0.34 -6.31
N LEU A 378 12.72 1.60 -6.56
CA LEU A 378 13.62 1.95 -7.67
C LEU A 378 15.04 1.42 -7.46
N LEU A 379 15.51 1.36 -6.22
CA LEU A 379 16.88 0.94 -5.89
C LEU A 379 17.02 -0.60 -5.78
N GLY A 380 15.96 -1.33 -5.40
CA GLY A 380 16.03 -2.75 -5.10
C GLY A 380 16.56 -3.65 -6.23
N ALA A 381 15.94 -3.57 -7.43
CA ALA A 381 16.32 -4.41 -8.57
C ALA A 381 17.71 -4.04 -9.15
N PRO A 382 18.07 -2.75 -9.35
CA PRO A 382 19.42 -2.38 -9.79
C PRO A 382 20.53 -2.80 -8.82
N LEU A 383 20.31 -2.63 -7.50
CA LEU A 383 21.28 -3.07 -6.49
C LEU A 383 21.42 -4.60 -6.49
N SER A 384 20.33 -5.33 -6.69
CA SER A 384 20.40 -6.79 -6.89
C SER A 384 21.17 -7.16 -8.15
N GLY A 385 20.91 -6.51 -9.28
CA GLY A 385 21.67 -6.74 -10.53
C GLY A 385 23.18 -6.53 -10.32
N LEU A 386 23.55 -5.43 -9.66
CA LEU A 386 24.94 -5.11 -9.34
C LEU A 386 25.59 -6.17 -8.45
N LEU A 387 24.87 -6.64 -7.42
CA LEU A 387 25.38 -7.73 -6.56
C LEU A 387 25.66 -8.99 -7.40
N LYS A 388 24.76 -9.35 -8.31
CA LYS A 388 24.96 -10.49 -9.22
C LYS A 388 26.14 -10.28 -10.18
N ASP A 389 26.36 -9.06 -10.66
CA ASP A 389 27.49 -8.78 -11.55
C ASP A 389 28.85 -8.86 -10.81
N ILE A 390 28.88 -8.53 -9.52
CA ILE A 390 30.08 -8.62 -8.68
C ILE A 390 30.34 -10.07 -8.21
N THR A 391 29.32 -10.79 -7.76
CA THR A 391 29.49 -12.15 -7.21
C THR A 391 29.44 -13.25 -8.26
N GLY A 392 28.88 -12.96 -9.43
CA GLY A 392 28.66 -13.91 -10.52
C GLY A 392 27.39 -14.75 -10.38
N ASP A 393 26.66 -14.64 -9.27
CA ASP A 393 25.42 -15.39 -9.00
C ASP A 393 24.38 -14.56 -8.26
N TYR A 394 23.14 -15.06 -8.12
CA TYR A 394 22.09 -14.36 -7.38
C TYR A 394 22.10 -14.63 -5.86
N THR A 395 23.02 -15.44 -5.33
CA THR A 395 23.00 -15.84 -3.91
C THR A 395 23.08 -14.61 -3.00
N ALA A 396 24.07 -13.74 -3.22
CA ALA A 396 24.21 -12.50 -2.45
C ALA A 396 23.00 -11.57 -2.61
N SER A 397 22.44 -11.49 -3.81
CA SER A 397 21.23 -10.71 -4.11
C SER A 397 20.04 -11.12 -3.24
N PHE A 398 19.71 -12.41 -3.22
CA PHE A 398 18.60 -12.93 -2.44
C PHE A 398 18.87 -12.84 -0.93
N MET A 399 20.10 -13.08 -0.48
CA MET A 399 20.46 -12.94 0.94
C MET A 399 20.28 -11.51 1.45
N VAL A 400 20.79 -10.52 0.70
CA VAL A 400 20.64 -9.09 1.06
C VAL A 400 19.18 -8.67 1.00
N ALA A 401 18.45 -9.08 -0.04
CA ALA A 401 17.02 -8.78 -0.20
C ALA A 401 16.19 -9.30 0.99
N GLY A 402 16.35 -10.57 1.35
CA GLY A 402 15.69 -11.15 2.52
C GLY A 402 16.11 -10.45 3.82
N GLY A 403 17.38 -10.03 3.92
CA GLY A 403 17.93 -9.31 5.07
C GLY A 403 17.26 -7.96 5.30
N PHE A 404 17.04 -7.19 4.23
CA PHE A 404 16.29 -5.93 4.28
C PHE A 404 14.84 -6.13 4.72
N VAL A 405 14.18 -7.20 4.26
CA VAL A 405 12.81 -7.53 4.68
C VAL A 405 12.75 -7.86 6.18
N VAL A 406 13.68 -8.68 6.69
CA VAL A 406 13.77 -9.00 8.13
C VAL A 406 14.13 -7.75 8.95
N LEU A 407 15.03 -6.91 8.46
CA LEU A 407 15.39 -5.63 9.10
C LEU A 407 14.18 -4.67 9.15
N GLY A 408 13.32 -4.69 8.13
CA GLY A 408 12.02 -4.03 8.14
C GLY A 408 11.17 -4.49 9.33
N THR A 409 11.02 -5.80 9.54
CA THR A 409 10.33 -6.33 10.73
C THR A 409 10.96 -5.86 12.03
N LEU A 410 12.30 -5.93 12.16
CA LEU A 410 12.99 -5.46 13.37
C LEU A 410 12.71 -3.98 13.64
N THR A 411 12.63 -3.17 12.60
CA THR A 411 12.23 -1.77 12.69
C THR A 411 10.77 -1.62 13.13
N MET A 412 9.85 -2.44 12.62
CA MET A 412 8.44 -2.45 13.10
C MET A 412 8.31 -2.78 14.58
N VAL A 413 9.18 -3.63 15.14
CA VAL A 413 9.15 -3.97 16.59
C VAL A 413 9.43 -2.74 17.46
N THR A 414 10.15 -1.74 16.94
CA THR A 414 10.40 -0.46 17.64
C THR A 414 9.21 0.49 17.64
N LEU A 415 8.10 0.13 16.97
CA LEU A 415 6.88 0.94 16.95
C LEU A 415 6.33 1.12 18.37
N PRO A 416 5.93 2.35 18.76
CA PRO A 416 5.31 2.57 20.06
C PRO A 416 4.10 1.65 20.27
N HIS A 417 4.00 1.05 21.45
CA HIS A 417 2.93 0.10 21.79
C HIS A 417 2.91 -1.20 20.96
N TYR A 418 4.01 -1.57 20.29
CA TYR A 418 4.10 -2.85 19.57
C TYR A 418 3.77 -4.04 20.48
N PHE A 419 4.35 -4.12 21.69
CA PHE A 419 4.11 -5.22 22.64
C PHE A 419 2.78 -5.12 23.41
N SER A 420 2.00 -4.05 23.21
CA SER A 420 0.68 -3.94 23.83
C SER A 420 -0.27 -5.00 23.26
N ARG A 421 -1.08 -5.60 24.14
CA ARG A 421 -2.15 -6.54 23.73
C ARG A 421 -3.39 -5.84 23.19
N LYS A 422 -3.56 -4.55 23.49
CA LYS A 422 -4.66 -3.73 22.99
C LYS A 422 -4.14 -2.73 21.97
N ASP A 423 -4.92 -2.49 20.93
CA ASP A 423 -4.65 -1.39 20.04
C ASP A 423 -4.68 -0.07 20.82
N PRO A 424 -3.75 0.86 20.54
CA PRO A 424 -3.77 2.16 21.15
C PRO A 424 -5.13 2.83 20.86
N PRO A 425 -5.66 3.63 21.80
CA PRO A 425 -6.88 4.37 21.54
C PRO A 425 -6.68 5.23 20.28
N PRO A 426 -7.71 5.35 19.42
CA PRO A 426 -7.60 6.19 18.24
C PRO A 426 -7.20 7.61 18.68
N PRO A 427 -6.28 8.29 17.95
CA PRO A 427 -5.89 9.64 18.29
C PRO A 427 -7.15 10.51 18.39
N LYS A 428 -7.28 11.27 19.49
CA LYS A 428 -8.44 12.14 19.72
C LYS A 428 -8.57 13.09 18.53
N SER A 429 -9.71 13.05 17.83
CA SER A 429 -10.08 14.10 16.89
C SER A 429 -10.05 15.42 17.66
N LEU A 430 -9.26 16.40 17.22
CA LEU A 430 -9.38 17.77 17.70
C LEU A 430 -10.73 18.32 17.22
N SER A 431 -11.82 17.93 17.89
CA SER A 431 -13.09 18.61 17.77
C SER A 431 -12.89 20.05 18.25
N PRO A 432 -13.33 21.07 17.51
CA PRO A 432 -13.27 22.46 17.93
C PRO A 432 -14.34 22.74 19.00
N GLU A 433 -14.28 22.03 20.13
CA GLU A 433 -15.06 22.33 21.32
C GLU A 433 -14.09 22.74 22.44
N ASP A 434 -14.10 24.05 22.69
CA ASP A 434 -13.49 24.80 23.80
C ASP A 434 -12.02 24.51 24.17
N PRO A 435 -11.08 25.40 23.76
CA PRO A 435 -9.67 25.33 24.21
C PRO A 435 -9.50 25.42 25.74
N ASP A 436 -10.52 25.84 26.48
CA ASP A 436 -10.49 25.92 27.94
C ASP A 436 -10.63 24.56 28.66
N LYS A 437 -11.19 23.52 28.00
CA LYS A 437 -11.30 22.18 28.62
C LYS A 437 -10.00 21.38 28.59
N GLY A 438 -9.11 21.65 27.62
CA GLY A 438 -7.81 21.00 27.52
C GLY A 438 -6.87 21.40 28.65
N LEU A 439 -6.87 22.70 29.00
CA LEU A 439 -6.02 23.25 30.05
C LEU A 439 -6.44 22.75 31.45
N HIS A 440 -7.75 22.62 31.70
CA HIS A 440 -8.26 22.09 32.97
C HIS A 440 -7.96 20.59 33.17
N ALA A 441 -7.99 19.79 32.10
CA ALA A 441 -7.67 18.35 32.18
C ALA A 441 -6.18 18.08 32.39
N GLU A 442 -5.29 18.89 31.80
CA GLU A 442 -3.83 18.81 32.07
C GLU A 442 -3.47 19.29 33.47
N LEU A 443 -4.17 20.30 34.01
CA LEU A 443 -3.98 20.79 35.39
C LEU A 443 -4.50 19.80 36.44
N GLU A 444 -5.61 19.09 36.19
CA GLU A 444 -6.10 18.03 37.08
C GLU A 444 -5.16 16.81 37.09
N GLN A 445 -4.58 16.43 35.94
CA GLN A 445 -3.59 15.34 35.87
C GLN A 445 -2.25 15.68 36.53
N MET A 446 -1.86 16.96 36.58
CA MET A 446 -0.66 17.41 37.30
C MET A 446 -0.87 17.52 38.82
N HIS A 447 -2.10 17.67 39.29
CA HIS A 447 -2.41 17.80 40.73
C HIS A 447 -2.82 16.50 41.41
N SER A 448 -3.17 15.43 40.68
CA SER A 448 -3.42 14.12 41.27
C SER A 448 -2.15 13.27 41.31
N SER A 449 -1.58 13.14 42.51
CA SER A 449 -0.54 12.20 43.00
C SER A 449 0.91 12.77 43.09
N PRO A 450 1.57 12.65 44.27
CA PRO A 450 1.70 11.41 45.04
C PRO A 450 1.26 11.50 46.52
N SER A 451 0.27 10.70 46.90
CA SER A 451 0.01 10.33 48.30
C SER A 451 -0.69 8.97 48.37
N ASP A 452 -0.04 7.93 47.86
CA ASP A 452 -0.42 6.53 48.11
C ASP A 452 0.84 5.67 48.03
N MET A 453 1.70 5.83 49.05
CA MET A 453 2.85 4.96 49.27
C MET A 453 3.14 4.90 50.77
N ASN A 454 2.21 4.34 51.54
CA ASN A 454 2.43 3.82 52.89
C ASN A 454 1.17 3.07 53.35
N ASP A 455 1.02 1.83 52.90
CA ASP A 455 0.21 0.83 53.61
C ASP A 455 0.55 -0.55 53.05
N LEU A 456 1.70 -1.08 53.48
CA LEU A 456 2.07 -2.50 53.29
C LEU A 456 3.24 -2.90 54.21
N THR A 457 3.21 -2.47 55.48
CA THR A 457 4.05 -3.05 56.53
C THR A 457 3.43 -2.81 57.91
N GLY A 458 2.87 -3.85 58.53
CA GLY A 458 2.73 -3.91 59.98
C GLY A 458 1.40 -4.42 60.51
N GLU A 459 1.19 -5.74 60.51
CA GLU A 459 0.39 -6.39 61.56
C GLU A 459 1.10 -7.66 62.04
N VAL A 460 1.85 -7.49 63.14
CA VAL A 460 2.35 -8.56 63.99
C VAL A 460 1.88 -8.24 65.41
N THR A 461 0.90 -9.03 65.87
CA THR A 461 0.57 -9.42 67.26
C THR A 461 0.66 -8.36 68.38
N ASN A 462 -0.48 -8.00 68.98
CA ASN A 462 -0.83 -8.26 70.40
C ASN A 462 -1.97 -7.32 70.86
N ASN A 463 -3.02 -7.88 71.43
CA ASN A 463 -3.70 -7.38 72.65
C ASN A 463 -4.80 -8.38 73.02
N ARG A 464 -4.63 -9.14 74.11
CA ARG A 464 -5.10 -8.85 75.48
C ARG A 464 -6.63 -8.70 75.61
N LEU A 465 -7.22 -9.79 76.12
CA LEU A 465 -8.43 -9.91 76.95
C LEU A 465 -8.53 -8.79 78.03
N PRO A 466 -9.74 -8.43 78.53
CA PRO A 466 -10.60 -9.34 79.30
C PRO A 466 -12.13 -9.27 79.10
N GLU A 467 -12.74 -10.39 79.52
CA GLU A 467 -14.05 -10.63 80.15
C GLU A 467 -15.13 -9.53 80.11
N ASP A 468 -16.35 -9.88 79.68
CA ASP A 468 -17.42 -10.26 80.62
C ASP A 468 -18.73 -10.68 79.90
N THR A 469 -19.13 -11.93 80.16
CA THR A 469 -20.43 -12.39 80.69
C THR A 469 -21.76 -11.87 80.09
N TYR A 470 -22.52 -12.75 79.39
CA TYR A 470 -23.76 -13.40 79.90
C TYR A 470 -24.60 -14.05 78.77
N SER A 471 -24.97 -15.31 79.04
CA SER A 471 -26.06 -16.14 78.46
C SER A 471 -25.75 -16.94 77.20
#